data_AF-A0A7C1RWL2-F1
#
_entry.id   AF-A0A7C1RWL2-F1
#
_cell.length_a   1.000
_cell.length_b   1.000
_cell.length_c   1.000
_cell.angle_alpha   90.00
_cell.angle_beta   90.00
_cell.angle_gamma   90.00
#
_symmetry.space_group_name_H-M   'P 1'
#
loop_
_entity.id
_entity.type
_entity.pdbx_description
1 polymer ?
#
loop_
_entity_poly.entity_id
_entity_poly.type
_entity_poly.pdbx_seq_one_letter_code
_entity_poly.pdbx_strand_id
1 'polypeptide(L)'
;MKKLILTSSAAKIIESSNNKKALAKRKEAMRYYQQAIKEMDAGDKVKASGSLDLASKTIVEAVHLIGETEQSVDKQKIDINNKLESIEALMVAYRQIHEEKKISPNAQVHSKIEKLLAQSRASYKKEAYVESRKTIDTAYALVKKELERLRGGDTLVRSLIFATSKDEYIYELDRNDTHNMLFNVLLKEKQPSKSTVEMAQKFVDKAVELRHKAERQASKGNYKSAIEVLEESTKNLVRAIRGAGIYIPG
;
A
#
# COMPACT_ATOMS: atom_id res chain seq x y z
N MET A 1 16.82 37.98 -22.94
CA MET A 1 17.74 37.12 -22.15
C MET A 1 18.19 37.70 -20.81
N LYS A 2 18.78 38.91 -20.76
CA LYS A 2 19.29 39.54 -19.51
C LYS A 2 18.31 39.45 -18.33
N LYS A 3 17.04 39.78 -18.58
CA LYS A 3 15.95 39.71 -17.61
C LYS A 3 15.67 38.27 -17.14
N LEU A 4 15.74 37.28 -18.03
CA LEU A 4 15.48 35.87 -17.71
C LEU A 4 16.53 35.29 -16.75
N ILE A 5 17.79 35.68 -16.89
CA ILE A 5 18.92 35.05 -16.16
C ILE A 5 19.24 35.79 -14.85
N LEU A 6 19.02 37.10 -14.80
CA LEU A 6 19.45 37.94 -13.66
C LEU A 6 18.33 38.37 -12.73
N THR A 7 17.11 38.58 -13.23
CA THR A 7 16.05 39.25 -12.45
C THR A 7 14.65 38.63 -12.59
N SER A 8 14.52 37.54 -13.35
CA SER A 8 13.23 36.90 -13.58
C SER A 8 12.71 36.15 -12.36
N SER A 9 11.44 35.80 -12.43
CA SER A 9 10.82 34.88 -11.48
C SER A 9 11.62 33.57 -11.36
N ALA A 10 12.13 33.03 -12.47
CA ALA A 10 12.96 31.83 -12.46
C ALA A 10 14.30 32.05 -11.71
N ALA A 11 14.96 33.20 -11.93
CA ALA A 11 16.18 33.54 -11.21
C ALA A 11 15.92 33.65 -9.70
N LYS A 12 14.85 34.34 -9.29
CA LYS A 12 14.45 34.49 -7.89
C LYS A 12 14.13 33.15 -7.23
N ILE A 13 13.37 32.29 -7.91
CA ILE A 13 13.02 30.93 -7.45
C ILE A 13 14.29 30.09 -7.21
N ILE A 14 15.26 30.14 -8.15
CA ILE A 14 16.53 29.42 -7.98
C ILE A 14 17.34 29.95 -6.79
N GLU A 15 17.40 31.27 -6.62
CA GLU A 15 18.09 31.93 -5.51
C GLU A 15 17.49 31.56 -4.15
N SER A 16 16.16 31.50 -4.05
CA SER A 16 15.46 31.17 -2.80
C SER A 16 15.42 29.67 -2.50
N SER A 17 15.65 28.80 -3.49
CA SER A 17 15.47 27.35 -3.35
C SER A 17 16.51 26.64 -2.47
N ASN A 18 17.64 27.27 -2.13
CA ASN A 18 18.81 26.64 -1.48
C ASN A 18 19.31 25.35 -2.16
N ASN A 19 18.86 25.04 -3.38
CA ASN A 19 19.23 23.83 -4.10
C ASN A 19 20.61 24.01 -4.75
N LYS A 20 21.63 23.35 -4.18
CA LYS A 20 23.03 23.45 -4.66
C LYS A 20 23.20 23.11 -6.14
N LYS A 21 22.42 22.14 -6.66
CA LYS A 21 22.48 21.75 -8.08
C LYS A 21 21.84 22.81 -8.98
N ALA A 22 20.68 23.36 -8.57
CA ALA A 22 20.04 24.46 -9.30
C ALA A 22 20.89 25.74 -9.27
N LEU A 23 21.54 26.06 -8.15
CA LEU A 23 22.48 27.17 -8.02
C LEU A 23 23.72 26.99 -8.92
N ALA A 24 24.26 25.78 -9.00
CA ALA A 24 25.35 25.46 -9.92
C ALA A 24 24.94 25.63 -11.39
N LYS A 25 23.75 25.16 -11.77
CA LYS A 25 23.19 25.34 -13.11
C LYS A 25 22.93 26.81 -13.44
N ARG A 26 22.46 27.61 -12.48
CA ARG A 26 22.36 29.06 -12.66
C ARG A 26 23.72 29.72 -12.92
N LYS A 27 24.76 29.32 -12.18
CA LYS A 27 26.14 29.81 -12.42
C LYS A 27 26.64 29.42 -13.82
N GLU A 28 26.31 28.23 -14.28
CA GLU A 28 26.60 27.77 -15.64
C GLU A 28 25.87 28.61 -16.70
N ALA A 29 24.57 28.85 -16.53
CA ALA A 29 23.79 29.70 -17.44
C ALA A 29 24.32 31.14 -17.52
N MET A 30 24.82 31.69 -16.41
CA MET A 30 25.46 33.01 -16.39
C MET A 30 26.75 33.04 -17.22
N ARG A 31 27.50 31.94 -17.29
CA ARG A 31 28.71 31.84 -18.14
C ARG A 31 28.34 31.86 -19.62
N TYR A 32 27.34 31.09 -20.03
CA TYR A 32 26.85 31.12 -21.41
C TYR A 32 26.30 32.50 -21.81
N TYR A 33 25.64 33.20 -20.88
CA TYR A 33 25.19 34.57 -21.13
C TYR A 33 26.36 35.56 -21.30
N GLN A 34 27.39 35.47 -20.47
CA GLN A 34 28.60 36.29 -20.63
C GLN A 34 29.34 35.99 -21.94
N GLN A 35 29.36 34.72 -22.35
CA GLN A 35 29.93 34.29 -23.62
C GLN A 35 29.15 34.90 -24.80
N ALA A 36 27.83 34.87 -24.76
CA ALA A 36 26.97 35.47 -25.78
C ALA A 36 27.21 36.98 -25.93
N ILE A 37 27.46 37.71 -24.84
CA ILE A 37 27.79 39.15 -24.89
C ILE A 37 29.08 39.35 -25.69
N LYS A 38 30.14 38.61 -25.37
CA LYS A 38 31.44 38.70 -26.07
C LYS A 38 31.31 38.38 -27.56
N GLU A 39 30.52 37.37 -27.90
CA GLU A 39 30.27 36.98 -29.29
C GLU A 39 29.48 38.03 -30.07
N MET A 40 28.54 38.69 -29.39
CA MET A 40 27.77 39.80 -29.97
C MET A 40 28.64 41.04 -30.18
N ASP A 41 29.54 41.35 -29.24
CA ASP A 41 30.52 42.45 -29.36
C ASP A 41 31.54 42.18 -30.48
N ALA A 42 31.88 40.90 -30.72
CA ALA A 42 32.73 40.47 -31.83
C ALA A 42 31.99 40.40 -33.19
N GLY A 43 30.68 40.70 -33.23
CA GLY A 43 29.87 40.66 -34.44
C GLY A 43 29.41 39.26 -34.89
N ASP A 44 29.76 38.21 -34.15
CA ASP A 44 29.39 36.82 -34.46
C ASP A 44 27.99 36.49 -33.89
N LYS A 45 26.97 37.00 -34.59
CA LYS A 45 25.57 36.85 -34.18
C LYS A 45 25.10 35.39 -34.10
N VAL A 46 25.69 34.50 -34.90
CA VAL A 46 25.31 33.08 -34.92
C VAL A 46 25.80 32.39 -33.65
N LYS A 47 27.07 32.60 -33.27
CA LYS A 47 27.59 32.07 -32.00
C LYS A 47 26.87 32.68 -30.80
N ALA A 48 26.64 34.00 -30.82
CA ALA A 48 25.92 34.68 -29.76
C ALA A 48 24.51 34.08 -29.55
N SER A 49 23.78 33.80 -30.63
CA SER A 49 22.47 33.14 -30.55
C SER A 49 22.57 31.74 -29.93
N GLY A 50 23.55 30.93 -30.35
CA GLY A 50 23.78 29.60 -29.77
C GLY A 50 24.08 29.64 -28.27
N SER A 51 24.90 30.60 -27.83
CA SER A 51 25.22 30.81 -26.41
C SER A 51 24.00 31.28 -25.60
N LEU A 52 23.10 32.08 -26.19
CA LEU A 52 21.84 32.48 -25.54
C LEU A 52 20.86 31.31 -25.38
N ASP A 53 20.80 30.41 -26.36
CA ASP A 53 19.97 29.20 -26.30
C ASP A 53 20.46 28.24 -25.22
N LEU A 54 21.79 28.04 -25.13
CA LEU A 54 22.40 27.25 -24.05
C LEU A 54 22.08 27.85 -22.69
N ALA A 55 22.25 29.17 -22.52
CA ALA A 55 21.92 29.85 -21.27
C ALA A 55 20.46 29.66 -20.86
N SER A 56 19.54 29.69 -21.83
CA SER A 56 18.10 29.49 -21.59
C SER A 56 17.77 28.07 -21.16
N LYS A 57 18.28 27.07 -21.89
CA LYS A 57 18.10 25.64 -21.57
C LYS A 57 18.61 25.33 -20.17
N THR A 58 19.80 25.82 -19.83
CA THR A 58 20.41 25.58 -18.51
C THR A 58 19.61 26.22 -17.36
N ILE A 59 18.94 27.37 -17.57
CA ILE A 59 18.03 27.93 -16.56
C ILE A 59 16.77 27.09 -16.40
N VAL A 60 16.20 26.57 -17.48
CA VAL A 60 15.03 25.69 -17.40
C VAL A 60 15.37 24.39 -16.66
N GLU A 61 16.54 23.81 -16.91
CA GLU A 61 17.06 22.67 -16.13
C GLU A 61 17.18 23.00 -14.64
N ALA A 62 17.67 24.18 -14.30
CA ALA A 62 17.79 24.61 -12.90
C ALA A 62 16.42 24.71 -12.20
N VAL A 63 15.39 25.22 -12.89
CA VAL A 63 14.01 25.27 -12.37
C VAL A 63 13.42 23.86 -12.24
N HIS A 64 13.67 22.98 -13.20
CA HIS A 64 13.20 21.60 -13.16
C HIS A 64 13.76 20.83 -11.94
N LEU A 65 15.06 21.00 -11.65
CA LEU A 65 15.71 20.39 -10.49
C LEU A 65 15.11 20.84 -9.14
N ILE A 66 14.53 22.06 -9.10
CA ILE A 66 13.83 22.56 -7.90
C ILE A 66 12.49 21.81 -7.77
N GLY A 67 11.71 21.74 -8.84
CA GLY A 67 10.44 21.01 -8.85
C GLY A 67 10.58 19.53 -8.47
N GLU A 68 11.61 18.84 -8.96
CA GLU A 68 11.90 17.45 -8.55
C GLU A 68 12.25 17.32 -7.06
N THR A 69 12.97 18.32 -6.51
CA THR A 69 13.36 18.32 -5.10
C THR A 69 12.16 18.60 -4.20
N GLU A 70 11.31 19.57 -4.56
CA GLU A 70 10.06 19.88 -3.85
C GLU A 70 9.11 18.69 -3.87
N GLN A 71 8.91 18.06 -5.04
CA GLN A 71 8.09 16.87 -5.16
C GLN A 71 8.62 15.69 -4.32
N SER A 72 9.94 15.54 -4.21
CA SER A 72 10.57 14.53 -3.35
C SER A 72 10.36 14.83 -1.86
N VAL A 73 10.45 16.10 -1.45
CA VAL A 73 10.19 16.54 -0.07
C VAL A 73 8.72 16.34 0.31
N ASP A 74 7.78 16.70 -0.57
CA ASP A 74 6.35 16.51 -0.32
C ASP A 74 5.99 15.03 -0.19
N LYS A 75 6.59 14.18 -1.03
CA LYS A 75 6.47 12.73 -0.87
C LYS A 75 7.00 12.25 0.49
N GLN A 76 8.14 12.77 0.96
CA GLN A 76 8.66 12.42 2.28
C GLN A 76 7.72 12.86 3.41
N LYS A 77 7.13 14.06 3.31
CA LYS A 77 6.15 14.54 4.30
C LYS A 77 4.91 13.63 4.35
N ILE A 78 4.36 13.27 3.19
CA ILE A 78 3.21 12.35 3.09
C ILE A 78 3.56 11.00 3.69
N ASP A 79 4.71 10.41 3.32
CA ASP A 79 5.17 9.12 3.85
C ASP A 79 5.30 9.14 5.38
N ILE A 80 5.86 10.22 5.94
CA ILE A 80 6.02 10.37 7.39
C ILE A 80 4.66 10.46 8.09
N ASN A 81 3.73 11.25 7.55
CA ASN A 81 2.38 11.40 8.12
C ASN A 81 1.60 10.08 8.08
N ASN A 82 1.61 9.38 6.95
CA ASN A 82 0.96 8.07 6.83
C ASN A 82 1.52 7.05 7.84
N LYS A 83 2.84 7.09 8.09
CA LYS A 83 3.48 6.24 9.11
C LYS A 83 3.13 6.64 10.52
N LEU A 84 2.97 7.94 10.82
CA LEU A 84 2.50 8.40 12.12
C LEU A 84 1.09 7.87 12.40
N GLU A 85 0.16 8.05 11.46
CA GLU A 85 -1.21 7.52 11.56
C GLU A 85 -1.20 6.00 11.75
N SER A 86 -0.38 5.29 10.98
CA SER A 86 -0.22 3.84 11.11
C SER A 86 0.28 3.44 12.50
N ILE A 87 1.29 4.12 13.03
CA ILE A 87 1.81 3.84 14.37
C ILE A 87 0.76 4.12 15.43
N GLU A 88 0.01 5.22 15.34
CA GLU A 88 -1.05 5.55 16.29
C GLU A 88 -2.13 4.45 16.31
N ALA A 89 -2.58 3.99 15.14
CA ALA A 89 -3.52 2.87 15.03
C ALA A 89 -2.95 1.56 15.59
N LEU A 90 -1.69 1.24 15.28
CA LEU A 90 -1.04 0.03 15.81
C LEU A 90 -0.82 0.10 17.33
N MET A 91 -0.61 1.28 17.89
CA MET A 91 -0.49 1.48 19.34
C MET A 91 -1.84 1.34 20.06
N VAL A 92 -2.94 1.73 19.42
CA VAL A 92 -4.29 1.40 19.91
C VAL A 92 -4.48 -0.11 19.95
N ALA A 93 -4.18 -0.80 18.85
CA ALA A 93 -4.28 -2.27 18.77
C ALA A 93 -3.38 -2.95 19.81
N TYR A 94 -2.16 -2.45 20.03
CA TYR A 94 -1.24 -2.95 21.03
C TYR A 94 -1.85 -2.90 22.44
N ARG A 95 -2.47 -1.77 22.82
CA ARG A 95 -3.15 -1.63 24.11
C ARG A 95 -4.33 -2.59 24.24
N GLN A 96 -5.17 -2.68 23.21
CA GLN A 96 -6.33 -3.59 23.20
C GLN A 96 -5.92 -5.05 23.40
N ILE A 97 -4.88 -5.52 22.70
CA ILE A 97 -4.40 -6.90 22.84
C ILE A 97 -3.87 -7.16 24.25
N HIS A 98 -3.20 -6.18 24.86
CA HIS A 98 -2.73 -6.28 26.24
C HIS A 98 -3.89 -6.39 27.24
N GLU A 99 -4.95 -5.61 27.04
CA GLU A 99 -6.19 -5.68 27.83
C GLU A 99 -6.91 -7.02 27.63
N GLU A 100 -7.11 -7.45 26.39
CA GLU A 100 -7.73 -8.73 26.01
C GLU A 100 -7.00 -9.91 26.64
N LYS A 101 -5.67 -9.93 26.55
CA LYS A 101 -4.83 -11.01 27.08
C LYS A 101 -4.55 -10.90 28.58
N LYS A 102 -4.92 -9.78 29.21
CA LYS A 102 -4.60 -9.46 30.62
C LYS A 102 -3.10 -9.56 30.93
N ILE A 103 -2.26 -9.15 29.97
CA ILE A 103 -0.80 -9.13 30.12
C ILE A 103 -0.36 -7.67 30.21
N SER A 104 0.54 -7.35 31.14
CA SER A 104 1.07 -5.98 31.26
C SER A 104 1.86 -5.55 30.02
N PRO A 105 1.70 -4.31 29.53
CA PRO A 105 2.54 -3.74 28.49
C PRO A 105 4.02 -3.77 28.84
N ASN A 106 4.87 -3.97 27.83
CA ASN A 106 6.31 -3.79 28.02
C ASN A 106 6.62 -2.28 28.08
N ALA A 107 6.71 -1.75 29.30
CA ALA A 107 6.94 -0.33 29.56
C ALA A 107 8.21 0.21 28.89
N GLN A 108 9.27 -0.60 28.79
CA GLN A 108 10.52 -0.20 28.14
C GLN A 108 10.33 -0.02 26.63
N VAL A 109 9.63 -0.94 25.99
CA VAL A 109 9.34 -0.86 24.55
C VAL A 109 8.39 0.30 24.26
N HIS A 110 7.34 0.45 25.06
CA HIS A 110 6.40 1.57 24.96
C HIS A 110 7.13 2.92 25.08
N SER A 111 7.96 3.11 26.11
CA SER A 111 8.77 4.32 26.28
C SER A 111 9.73 4.56 25.11
N LYS A 112 10.31 3.50 24.54
CA LYS A 112 11.19 3.62 23.37
C LYS A 112 10.43 4.10 22.13
N ILE A 113 9.23 3.59 21.89
CA ILE A 113 8.37 4.01 20.77
C ILE A 113 8.01 5.50 20.92
N GLU A 114 7.57 5.93 22.10
CA GLU A 114 7.25 7.34 22.38
C GLU A 114 8.46 8.27 22.17
N LYS A 115 9.66 7.85 22.60
CA LYS A 115 10.89 8.60 22.35
C LYS A 115 11.19 8.74 20.86
N LEU A 116 11.04 7.67 20.08
CA LEU A 116 11.26 7.71 18.62
C LEU A 116 10.22 8.60 17.92
N LEU A 117 8.96 8.56 18.35
CA LEU A 117 7.91 9.46 17.85
C LEU A 117 8.25 10.93 18.13
N ALA A 118 8.66 11.25 19.36
CA ALA A 118 9.08 12.60 19.73
C ALA A 118 10.29 13.08 18.90
N GLN A 119 11.29 12.22 18.71
CA GLN A 119 12.47 12.49 17.88
C GLN A 119 12.09 12.74 16.41
N SER A 120 11.25 11.88 15.82
CA SER A 120 10.80 12.04 14.44
C SER A 120 10.02 13.34 14.24
N ARG A 121 9.13 13.70 15.18
CA ARG A 121 8.38 14.98 15.17
C ARG A 121 9.33 16.18 15.31
N ALA A 122 10.38 16.07 16.13
CA ALA A 122 11.39 17.12 16.28
C ALA A 122 12.21 17.32 15.00
N SER A 123 12.67 16.25 14.34
CA SER A 123 13.36 16.33 13.05
C SER A 123 12.44 16.86 11.95
N TYR A 124 11.16 16.48 11.95
CA TYR A 124 10.16 17.02 11.01
C TYR A 124 10.00 18.54 11.13
N LYS A 125 9.89 19.06 12.36
CA LYS A 125 9.80 20.51 12.63
C LYS A 125 11.04 21.28 12.19
N LYS A 126 12.20 20.62 12.11
CA LYS A 126 13.47 21.17 11.63
C LYS A 126 13.67 20.98 10.12
N GLU A 127 12.64 20.50 9.40
CA GLU A 127 12.69 20.15 7.98
C GLU A 127 13.73 19.07 7.63
N ALA A 128 14.21 18.33 8.63
CA ALA A 128 15.11 17.20 8.46
C ALA A 128 14.32 15.93 8.11
N TYR A 129 13.61 15.95 6.98
CA TYR A 129 12.66 14.91 6.59
C TYR A 129 13.29 13.52 6.41
N VAL A 130 14.52 13.44 5.90
CA VAL A 130 15.25 12.16 5.77
C VAL A 130 15.51 11.52 7.14
N GLU A 131 15.92 12.32 8.13
CA GLU A 131 16.15 11.83 9.50
C GLU A 131 14.83 11.48 10.20
N SER A 132 13.81 12.33 10.02
CA SER A 132 12.45 12.08 10.52
C SER A 132 11.90 10.75 9.99
N ARG A 133 12.09 10.47 8.69
CA ARG A 133 11.69 9.22 8.02
C ARG A 133 12.42 8.00 8.59
N LYS A 134 13.74 8.07 8.73
CA LYS A 134 14.53 6.98 9.32
C LYS A 134 14.09 6.64 10.75
N THR A 135 13.81 7.68 11.54
CA THR A 135 13.36 7.53 12.92
C THR A 135 11.97 6.92 12.99
N ILE A 136 11.01 7.39 12.18
CA ILE A 136 9.65 6.85 12.16
C ILE A 136 9.58 5.41 11.61
N ASP A 137 10.45 5.06 10.66
CA ASP A 137 10.59 3.68 10.17
C ASP A 137 11.03 2.72 11.28
N THR A 138 11.94 3.18 12.14
CA THR A 138 12.41 2.40 13.30
C THR A 138 11.29 2.18 14.32
N ALA A 139 10.49 3.22 14.59
CA ALA A 139 9.34 3.12 15.47
C ALA A 139 8.28 2.14 14.92
N TYR A 140 7.95 2.27 13.63
CA TYR A 140 7.00 1.40 12.95
C TYR A 140 7.40 -0.08 13.02
N ALA A 141 8.67 -0.39 12.69
CA ALA A 141 9.17 -1.74 12.76
C ALA A 141 9.11 -2.34 14.18
N LEU A 142 9.41 -1.52 15.20
CA LEU A 142 9.35 -1.94 16.60
C LEU A 142 7.91 -2.27 17.05
N VAL A 143 6.95 -1.41 16.74
CA VAL A 143 5.53 -1.63 17.05
C VAL A 143 5.01 -2.88 16.37
N LYS A 144 5.31 -3.05 15.07
CA LYS A 144 4.91 -4.22 14.29
C LYS A 144 5.45 -5.51 14.91
N LYS A 145 6.73 -5.54 15.27
CA LYS A 145 7.36 -6.71 15.90
C LYS A 145 6.70 -7.07 17.24
N GLU A 146 6.35 -6.09 18.06
CA GLU A 146 5.64 -6.38 19.32
C GLU A 146 4.23 -6.93 19.07
N LEU A 147 3.49 -6.38 18.11
CA LEU A 147 2.17 -6.91 17.74
C LEU A 147 2.25 -8.34 17.22
N GLU A 148 3.23 -8.64 16.36
CA GLU A 148 3.50 -9.99 15.88
C GLU A 148 3.84 -10.94 17.03
N ARG A 149 4.64 -10.51 18.00
CA ARG A 149 4.94 -11.30 19.19
C ARG A 149 3.71 -11.54 20.07
N LEU A 150 2.87 -10.51 20.26
CA LEU A 150 1.67 -10.61 21.08
C LEU A 150 0.60 -11.51 20.46
N ARG A 151 0.45 -11.47 19.14
CA ARG A 151 -0.48 -12.31 18.39
C ARG A 151 0.14 -13.60 17.87
N GLY A 152 1.44 -13.81 18.10
CA GLY A 152 2.16 -15.00 17.68
C GLY A 152 1.54 -16.24 18.30
N GLY A 153 1.00 -17.13 17.46
CA GLY A 153 0.29 -18.34 17.88
C GLY A 153 -1.23 -18.19 17.99
N ASP A 154 -1.78 -16.98 17.86
CA ASP A 154 -3.24 -16.79 17.81
C ASP A 154 -3.76 -17.11 16.41
N THR A 155 -4.75 -18.00 16.32
CA THR A 155 -5.62 -18.05 15.13
C THR A 155 -6.73 -17.03 15.34
N LEU A 156 -6.84 -16.05 14.45
CA LEU A 156 -7.93 -15.09 14.49
C LEU A 156 -9.22 -15.82 14.08
N VAL A 157 -9.91 -16.42 15.04
CA VAL A 157 -11.23 -17.02 14.80
C VAL A 157 -12.23 -15.87 14.76
N ARG A 158 -12.60 -15.46 13.56
CA ARG A 158 -13.76 -14.60 13.35
C ARG A 158 -15.00 -15.44 13.63
N SER A 159 -15.44 -15.48 14.90
CA SER A 159 -16.68 -16.16 15.26
C SER A 159 -17.85 -15.45 14.60
N LEU A 160 -18.56 -16.16 13.72
CA LEU A 160 -19.83 -15.70 13.17
C LEU A 160 -20.90 -15.99 14.22
N ILE A 161 -21.61 -14.94 14.65
CA ILE A 161 -22.73 -15.05 15.59
C ILE A 161 -24.00 -14.82 14.78
N PHE A 162 -24.86 -15.83 14.72
CA PHE A 162 -26.15 -15.76 14.03
C PHE A 162 -27.29 -15.61 15.06
N ALA A 163 -28.29 -14.78 14.74
CA ALA A 163 -29.43 -14.58 15.62
C ALA A 163 -30.33 -15.83 15.69
N THR A 164 -30.45 -16.56 14.57
CA THR A 164 -31.18 -17.83 14.49
C THR A 164 -30.46 -18.84 13.61
N SER A 165 -30.78 -20.14 13.76
CA SER A 165 -30.30 -21.18 12.83
C SER A 165 -30.80 -21.00 11.41
N LYS A 166 -31.88 -20.24 11.19
CA LYS A 166 -32.33 -19.90 9.84
C LYS A 166 -31.38 -18.89 9.19
N ASP A 167 -30.89 -17.91 9.95
CA ASP A 167 -29.95 -16.91 9.45
C ASP A 167 -28.59 -17.54 9.12
N GLU A 168 -28.13 -18.45 9.97
CA GLU A 168 -26.93 -19.27 9.71
C GLU A 168 -27.10 -20.12 8.44
N TYR A 169 -28.26 -20.76 8.26
CA TYR A 169 -28.54 -21.52 7.05
C TYR A 169 -28.52 -20.65 5.79
N ILE A 170 -29.11 -19.45 5.82
CA ILE A 170 -29.06 -18.50 4.69
C ILE A 170 -27.62 -18.11 4.37
N TYR A 171 -26.82 -17.80 5.40
CA TYR A 171 -25.40 -17.51 5.23
C TYR A 171 -24.64 -18.68 4.58
N GLU A 172 -24.86 -19.90 5.04
CA GLU A 172 -24.21 -21.08 4.46
C GLU A 172 -24.68 -21.38 3.03
N LEU A 173 -25.92 -21.01 2.67
CA LEU A 173 -26.41 -21.11 1.28
C LEU A 173 -25.62 -20.17 0.38
N ASP A 174 -25.48 -18.91 0.77
CA ASP A 174 -24.73 -17.90 0.02
C ASP A 174 -23.25 -18.29 -0.10
N ARG A 175 -22.68 -18.83 0.99
CA ARG A 175 -21.30 -19.33 1.00
C ARG A 175 -21.12 -20.49 0.03
N ASN A 176 -22.03 -21.44 0.01
CA ASN A 176 -22.00 -22.58 -0.92
C ASN A 176 -22.14 -22.11 -2.37
N ASP A 177 -23.04 -21.15 -2.65
CA ASP A 177 -23.24 -20.58 -3.99
C ASP A 177 -21.99 -19.83 -4.48
N THR A 178 -21.32 -19.10 -3.59
CA THR A 178 -20.05 -18.43 -3.88
C THR A 178 -18.96 -19.43 -4.29
N HIS A 179 -18.85 -20.57 -3.61
CA HIS A 179 -17.87 -21.60 -3.98
C HIS A 179 -18.21 -22.25 -5.32
N ASN A 180 -19.48 -22.48 -5.61
CA ASN A 180 -19.91 -23.01 -6.91
C ASN A 180 -19.60 -22.03 -8.05
N MET A 181 -19.87 -20.74 -7.85
CA MET A 181 -19.51 -19.70 -8.81
C MET A 181 -18.00 -19.65 -9.04
N LEU A 182 -17.21 -19.68 -7.96
CA LEU A 182 -15.76 -19.70 -8.05
C LEU A 182 -15.27 -20.89 -8.86
N PHE A 183 -15.78 -22.09 -8.61
CA PHE A 183 -15.42 -23.28 -9.42
C PHE A 183 -15.66 -23.06 -10.91
N ASN A 184 -16.82 -22.52 -11.30
CA ASN A 184 -17.16 -22.26 -12.70
C ASN A 184 -16.26 -21.20 -13.34
N VAL A 185 -15.93 -20.13 -12.61
CA VAL A 185 -14.98 -19.10 -13.06
C VAL A 185 -13.61 -19.74 -13.33
N LEU A 186 -13.15 -20.62 -12.43
CA LEU A 186 -11.86 -21.28 -12.56
C LEU A 186 -11.79 -22.24 -13.75
N LEU A 187 -12.86 -22.99 -14.03
CA LEU A 187 -12.94 -23.81 -15.24
C LEU A 187 -12.77 -22.98 -16.51
N LYS A 188 -13.42 -21.80 -16.57
CA LYS A 188 -13.36 -20.90 -17.72
C LYS A 188 -11.98 -20.27 -17.91
N GLU A 189 -11.35 -19.82 -16.81
CA GLU A 189 -10.08 -19.10 -16.88
C GLU A 189 -8.87 -20.03 -17.05
N LYS A 190 -8.85 -21.18 -16.37
CA LYS A 190 -7.68 -22.07 -16.34
C LYS A 190 -7.72 -23.14 -17.42
N GLN A 191 -8.89 -23.42 -18.00
CA GLN A 191 -9.11 -24.46 -19.00
C GLN A 191 -8.34 -25.75 -18.68
N PRO A 192 -8.59 -26.35 -17.50
CA PRO A 192 -7.83 -27.50 -17.04
C PRO A 192 -8.05 -28.71 -17.95
N SER A 193 -7.13 -29.69 -17.87
CA SER A 193 -7.23 -30.90 -18.70
C SER A 193 -8.53 -31.65 -18.47
N LYS A 194 -9.00 -32.40 -19.49
CA LYS A 194 -10.24 -33.20 -19.40
C LYS A 194 -10.26 -34.14 -18.18
N SER A 195 -9.14 -34.80 -17.90
CA SER A 195 -8.99 -35.68 -16.74
C SER A 195 -9.16 -34.93 -15.40
N THR A 196 -8.62 -33.72 -15.31
CA THR A 196 -8.79 -32.83 -14.14
C THR A 196 -10.25 -32.42 -13.96
N VAL A 197 -10.92 -32.06 -15.06
CA VAL A 197 -12.35 -31.71 -15.04
C VAL A 197 -13.20 -32.89 -14.58
N GLU A 198 -12.99 -34.09 -15.14
CA GLU A 198 -13.73 -35.30 -14.76
C GLU A 198 -13.54 -35.67 -13.28
N MET A 199 -12.33 -35.49 -12.74
CA MET A 199 -12.05 -35.74 -11.33
C MET A 199 -12.75 -34.71 -10.42
N ALA A 200 -12.70 -33.43 -10.79
CA ALA A 200 -13.37 -32.36 -10.05
C ALA A 200 -14.90 -32.51 -10.09
N GLN A 201 -15.46 -32.94 -11.24
CA GLN A 201 -16.89 -33.10 -11.45
C GLN A 201 -17.52 -34.07 -10.43
N LYS A 202 -16.83 -35.15 -10.05
CA LYS A 202 -17.32 -36.08 -9.01
C LYS A 202 -17.62 -35.40 -7.68
N PHE A 203 -16.80 -34.42 -7.30
CA PHE A 203 -17.02 -33.65 -6.08
C PHE A 203 -18.15 -32.65 -6.24
N VAL A 204 -18.28 -32.04 -7.42
CA VAL A 204 -19.39 -31.12 -7.73
C VAL A 204 -20.72 -31.85 -7.71
N ASP A 205 -20.82 -33.01 -8.35
CA ASP A 205 -22.04 -33.82 -8.39
C ASP A 205 -22.46 -34.20 -6.96
N LYS A 206 -21.49 -34.58 -6.11
CA LYS A 206 -21.76 -34.87 -4.71
C LYS A 206 -22.21 -33.62 -3.94
N ALA A 207 -21.60 -32.46 -4.21
CA ALA A 207 -22.00 -31.20 -3.59
C ALA A 207 -23.46 -30.83 -3.95
N VAL A 208 -23.87 -31.04 -5.20
CA VAL A 208 -25.25 -30.80 -5.67
C VAL A 208 -26.24 -31.72 -4.97
N GLU A 209 -25.92 -33.02 -4.85
CA GLU A 209 -26.77 -33.97 -4.12
C GLU A 209 -26.96 -33.55 -2.65
N LEU A 210 -25.88 -33.14 -2.00
CA LEU A 210 -25.89 -32.66 -0.61
C LEU A 210 -26.68 -31.34 -0.48
N ARG A 211 -26.50 -30.39 -1.40
CA ARG A 211 -27.25 -29.12 -1.43
C ARG A 211 -28.76 -29.37 -1.48
N HIS A 212 -29.22 -30.22 -2.39
CA HIS A 212 -30.63 -30.57 -2.47
C HIS A 212 -31.15 -31.30 -1.23
N LYS A 213 -30.31 -32.11 -0.58
CA LYS A 213 -30.67 -32.74 0.70
C LYS A 213 -30.83 -31.68 1.81
N ALA A 214 -29.93 -30.71 1.89
CA ALA A 214 -30.02 -29.60 2.84
C ALA A 214 -31.27 -28.75 2.61
N GLU A 215 -31.58 -28.40 1.36
CA GLU A 215 -32.81 -27.66 0.98
C GLU A 215 -34.09 -28.39 1.43
N ARG A 216 -34.17 -29.72 1.23
CA ARG A 216 -35.30 -30.54 1.72
C ARG A 216 -35.40 -30.62 3.24
N GLN A 217 -34.29 -30.49 3.96
CA GLN A 217 -34.29 -30.45 5.42
C GLN A 217 -34.75 -29.07 5.92
N ALA A 218 -34.23 -28.00 5.32
CA ALA A 218 -34.61 -26.63 5.64
C ALA A 218 -36.09 -26.35 5.32
N SER A 219 -36.65 -26.91 4.23
CA SER A 219 -38.07 -26.78 3.90
C SER A 219 -38.99 -27.41 4.94
N LYS A 220 -38.47 -28.30 5.80
CA LYS A 220 -39.17 -28.90 6.95
C LYS A 220 -38.90 -28.17 8.27
N GLY A 221 -38.18 -27.05 8.23
CA GLY A 221 -37.74 -26.30 9.41
C GLY A 221 -36.51 -26.86 10.12
N ASN A 222 -35.88 -27.92 9.60
CA ASN A 222 -34.73 -28.57 10.22
C ASN A 222 -33.41 -27.87 9.83
N TYR A 223 -33.28 -26.60 10.18
CA TYR A 223 -32.15 -25.76 9.77
C TYR A 223 -30.80 -26.26 10.28
N LYS A 224 -30.71 -26.76 11.52
CA LYS A 224 -29.45 -27.30 12.07
C LYS A 224 -28.89 -28.46 11.22
N SER A 225 -29.71 -29.44 10.91
CA SER A 225 -29.30 -30.55 10.04
C SER A 225 -29.03 -30.10 8.61
N ALA A 226 -29.78 -29.11 8.12
CA ALA A 226 -29.55 -28.54 6.80
C ALA A 226 -28.18 -27.85 6.71
N ILE A 227 -27.79 -27.10 7.75
CA ILE A 227 -26.47 -26.46 7.86
C ILE A 227 -25.35 -27.51 7.78
N GLU A 228 -25.40 -28.55 8.60
CA GLU A 228 -24.37 -29.61 8.60
C GLU A 228 -24.21 -30.26 7.21
N VAL A 229 -25.32 -30.57 6.54
CA VAL A 229 -25.30 -31.15 5.19
C VAL A 229 -24.78 -30.15 4.16
N LEU A 230 -25.08 -28.87 4.32
CA LEU A 230 -24.66 -27.80 3.43
C LEU A 230 -23.16 -27.47 3.59
N GLU A 231 -22.64 -27.50 4.80
CA GLU A 231 -21.20 -27.42 5.05
C GLU A 231 -20.45 -28.56 4.36
N GLU A 232 -20.98 -29.79 4.40
CA GLU A 232 -20.41 -30.92 3.67
C GLU A 232 -20.50 -30.75 2.15
N SER A 233 -21.57 -30.13 1.64
CA SER A 233 -21.65 -29.72 0.23
C SER A 233 -20.51 -28.74 -0.12
N THR A 234 -20.32 -27.70 0.68
CA THR A 234 -19.25 -26.71 0.50
C THR A 234 -17.87 -27.33 0.57
N LYS A 235 -17.62 -28.27 1.49
CA LYS A 235 -16.35 -29.02 1.57
C LYS A 235 -16.06 -29.78 0.27
N ASN A 236 -17.07 -30.35 -0.38
CA ASN A 236 -16.88 -31.01 -1.67
C ASN A 236 -16.56 -30.01 -2.79
N LEU A 237 -17.20 -28.83 -2.82
CA LEU A 237 -16.83 -27.76 -3.77
C LEU A 237 -15.39 -27.29 -3.56
N VAL A 238 -14.95 -27.12 -2.31
CA VAL A 238 -13.54 -26.78 -2.00
C VAL A 238 -12.58 -27.86 -2.48
N ARG A 239 -12.91 -29.15 -2.35
CA ARG A 239 -12.11 -30.26 -2.92
C ARG A 239 -12.04 -30.18 -4.45
N ALA A 240 -13.16 -29.87 -5.11
CA ALA A 240 -13.20 -29.68 -6.57
C ALA A 240 -12.28 -28.54 -7.01
N ILE A 241 -12.32 -27.40 -6.31
CA ILE A 241 -11.49 -26.23 -6.60
C ILE A 241 -10.00 -26.52 -6.36
N ARG A 242 -9.65 -27.20 -5.27
CA ARG A 242 -8.27 -27.64 -5.01
C ARG A 242 -7.76 -28.60 -6.07
N GLY A 243 -8.61 -29.52 -6.53
CA GLY A 243 -8.30 -30.43 -7.64
C GLY A 243 -8.04 -29.70 -8.96
N ALA A 244 -8.65 -28.53 -9.16
CA ALA A 244 -8.38 -27.64 -10.30
C ALA A 244 -7.09 -26.79 -10.15
N GLY A 245 -6.33 -26.99 -9.07
CA GLY A 245 -5.00 -26.40 -8.88
C GLY A 245 -4.93 -25.13 -8.03
N ILE A 246 -5.99 -24.78 -7.29
CA ILE A 246 -6.02 -23.58 -6.43
C ILE A 246 -6.23 -23.94 -4.97
N TYR A 247 -5.30 -23.49 -4.13
CA TYR A 247 -5.41 -23.66 -2.68
C TYR A 247 -6.36 -22.60 -2.09
N ILE A 248 -7.50 -23.07 -1.57
CA ILE A 248 -8.38 -22.29 -0.70
C ILE A 248 -8.12 -22.74 0.75
N PRO A 249 -7.65 -21.87 1.65
CA PRO A 249 -7.54 -22.18 3.08
C PRO A 249 -8.93 -22.53 3.64
N GLY A 250 -8.98 -23.55 4.50
CA GLY A 250 -10.23 -24.00 5.14
C GLY A 250 -10.79 -23.00 6.13
#